data_AF-A0A497BM68-F1
#
_entry.id   AF-A0A497BM68-F1
#
_cell.length_a   1.000
_cell.length_b   1.000
_cell.length_c   1.000
_cell.angle_alpha   90.00
_cell.angle_beta   90.00
_cell.angle_gamma   90.00
#
_symmetry.space_group_name_H-M   'P 1'
#
loop_
_entity.id
_entity.type
_entity.pdbx_description
1 polymer ?
#
loop_
_entity_poly.entity_id
_entity_poly.type
_entity_poly.pdbx_seq_one_letter_code
_entity_poly.pdbx_strand_id
1 'polypeptide(L)'
;VELYAWTGRKHHEVYPQMVDILKNVWGCRRVMVDATGIGEPVASFLGKALSNRVRPFKFTQQSKSELGFNLLAAVNSGRLKLFAGDGSPEYQEVMRQLEKARADYRPNQTMNFYVDPAEGHDDLLMALALAVEATRDYAPKVAKGGARRE
;
A
#
# COMPACT_ATOMS: atom_id res chain seq x y z
N VAL A 1 -13.79 -3.83 2.70
CA VAL A 1 -12.48 -3.22 2.35
C VAL A 1 -12.58 -2.88 0.88
N GLU A 2 -12.26 -1.66 0.49
CA GLU A 2 -12.42 -1.13 -0.87
C GLU A 2 -11.10 -0.52 -1.32
N LEU A 3 -10.97 -0.23 -2.61
CA LEU A 3 -9.94 0.66 -3.14
C LEU A 3 -10.55 2.03 -3.40
N TYR A 4 -9.83 3.08 -3.01
CA TYR A 4 -10.21 4.45 -3.31
C TYR A 4 -9.20 5.07 -4.27
N ALA A 5 -9.71 5.66 -5.36
CA ALA A 5 -8.93 6.44 -6.30
C ALA A 5 -9.54 7.84 -6.44
N TRP A 6 -8.70 8.88 -6.35
CA TRP A 6 -9.12 10.27 -6.54
C TRP A 6 -8.35 10.89 -7.69
N THR A 7 -9.07 11.38 -8.70
CA THR A 7 -8.47 12.04 -9.87
C THR A 7 -8.97 13.47 -9.97
N GLY A 8 -8.06 14.43 -10.18
CA GLY A 8 -8.41 15.85 -10.37
C GLY A 8 -9.00 16.56 -9.14
N ARG A 9 -8.95 15.94 -7.96
CA ARG A 9 -9.47 16.50 -6.70
C ARG A 9 -8.43 17.34 -5.98
N LYS A 10 -8.88 18.42 -5.33
CA LYS A 10 -7.99 19.30 -4.54
C LYS A 10 -7.57 18.61 -3.25
N HIS A 11 -6.30 18.76 -2.86
CA HIS A 11 -5.75 18.11 -1.65
C HIS A 11 -6.56 18.37 -0.38
N HIS A 12 -7.07 19.59 -0.18
CA HIS A 12 -7.86 19.93 1.02
C HIS A 12 -9.20 19.19 1.12
N GLU A 13 -9.74 18.70 0.00
CA GLU A 13 -10.96 17.87 0.00
C GLU A 13 -10.64 16.40 0.31
N VAL A 14 -9.52 15.90 -0.22
CA VAL A 14 -9.14 14.49 -0.15
C VAL A 14 -8.50 14.16 1.20
N TYR A 15 -7.66 15.05 1.74
CA TYR A 15 -6.90 14.79 2.96
C TYR A 15 -7.76 14.48 4.19
N PRO A 16 -8.85 15.22 4.49
CA PRO A 16 -9.75 14.85 5.58
C PRO A 16 -10.42 13.49 5.37
N GLN A 17 -10.82 13.17 4.13
CA GLN A 17 -11.44 11.89 3.79
C GLN A 17 -10.47 10.73 3.99
N MET A 18 -9.21 10.86 3.55
CA MET A 18 -8.18 9.85 3.80
C MET A 18 -7.97 9.60 5.29
N VAL A 19 -7.91 10.67 6.10
CA VAL A 19 -7.75 10.54 7.55
C VAL A 19 -8.94 9.80 8.17
N ASP A 20 -10.17 10.15 7.78
CA ASP A 20 -11.37 9.51 8.29
C ASP A 20 -11.41 8.02 7.93
N ILE A 21 -11.15 7.68 6.66
CA ILE A 21 -11.10 6.29 6.19
C ILE A 21 -10.06 5.49 6.97
N LEU A 22 -8.82 5.98 7.03
CA LEU A 22 -7.71 5.27 7.67
C LEU A 22 -7.87 5.16 9.20
N LYS A 23 -8.48 6.16 9.84
CA LYS A 23 -8.57 6.24 11.30
C LYS A 23 -9.87 5.66 11.86
N ASN A 24 -11.00 6.08 11.32
CA ASN A 24 -12.32 5.88 11.91
C ASN A 24 -13.09 4.76 11.22
N VAL A 25 -13.02 4.66 9.88
CA VAL A 25 -13.72 3.63 9.12
C VAL A 25 -12.99 2.29 9.19
N TRP A 26 -11.69 2.27 8.86
CA TRP A 26 -10.91 1.03 8.81
C TRP A 26 -10.10 0.76 10.08
N GLY A 27 -9.79 1.79 10.87
CA GLY A 27 -9.00 1.63 12.08
C GLY A 27 -7.59 1.08 11.81
N CYS A 28 -6.94 1.53 10.72
CA CYS A 28 -5.64 1.05 10.30
C CYS A 28 -4.59 1.22 11.41
N ARG A 29 -3.86 0.12 11.69
CA ARG A 29 -2.76 0.11 12.67
C ARG A 29 -1.42 0.54 12.08
N ARG A 30 -1.25 0.30 10.77
CA ARG A 30 -0.08 0.68 9.98
C ARG A 30 -0.57 1.14 8.62
N VAL A 31 0.01 2.23 8.13
CA VAL A 31 -0.29 2.83 6.84
C VAL A 31 1.05 3.13 6.20
N MET A 32 1.34 2.48 5.08
CA MET A 32 2.53 2.81 4.28
C MET A 32 2.14 3.87 3.25
N VAL A 33 2.95 4.91 3.10
CA VAL A 33 2.68 6.03 2.18
C VAL A 33 3.90 6.25 1.31
N ASP A 34 3.72 6.35 -0.01
CA ASP A 34 4.80 6.79 -0.89
C ASP A 34 5.24 8.21 -0.51
N ALA A 35 6.51 8.34 -0.14
CA ALA A 35 7.17 9.58 0.23
C ALA A 35 8.26 9.94 -0.79
N THR A 36 7.96 9.76 -2.07
CA THR A 36 8.85 10.10 -3.19
C THR A 36 8.30 11.32 -3.92
N GLY A 37 9.12 12.37 -4.06
CA GLY A 37 8.75 13.59 -4.80
C GLY A 37 7.45 14.22 -4.27
N ILE A 38 6.40 14.20 -5.10
CA ILE A 38 5.08 14.79 -4.77
C ILE A 38 4.36 14.09 -3.61
N GLY A 39 4.78 12.88 -3.23
CA GLY A 39 4.21 12.14 -2.09
C GLY A 39 4.70 12.62 -0.71
N GLU A 40 5.84 13.33 -0.64
CA GLU A 40 6.40 13.77 0.65
C GLU A 40 5.46 14.68 1.48
N PRO A 41 4.75 15.66 0.89
CA PRO A 41 3.74 16.45 1.61
C PRO A 41 2.58 15.60 2.14
N VAL A 42 2.14 14.60 1.38
CA VAL A 42 1.05 13.68 1.78
C VAL A 42 1.50 12.86 2.99
N ALA A 43 2.69 12.26 2.92
CA ALA A 43 3.27 11.48 4.02
C ALA A 43 3.46 12.33 5.29
N SER A 44 3.93 13.57 5.15
CA SER A 44 4.08 14.51 6.27
C SER A 44 2.73 14.88 6.90
N PHE A 45 1.73 15.18 6.07
CA PHE A 45 0.37 15.49 6.54
C PHE A 45 -0.25 14.31 7.29
N LEU A 46 -0.24 13.11 6.70
CA LEU A 46 -0.80 11.92 7.32
C LEU A 46 -0.02 11.52 8.57
N GLY A 47 1.30 11.70 8.60
CA GLY A 47 2.12 11.50 9.79
C GLY A 47 1.69 12.39 10.97
N LYS A 48 1.33 13.65 10.71
CA LYS A 48 0.76 14.54 11.74
C LYS A 48 -0.63 14.09 12.21
N ALA A 49 -1.49 13.66 11.29
CA ALA A 49 -2.88 13.31 11.58
C ALA A 49 -3.06 11.91 12.22
N LEU A 50 -2.22 10.95 11.86
CA LEU A 50 -2.32 9.53 12.24
C LEU A 50 -1.13 9.06 13.11
N SER A 51 -0.19 9.96 13.40
CA SER A 51 0.94 9.74 14.30
C SER A 51 1.79 8.51 13.90
N ASN A 52 2.10 7.63 14.85
CA ASN A 52 2.98 6.47 14.68
C ASN A 52 2.43 5.36 13.76
N ARG A 53 1.24 5.52 13.21
CA ARG A 53 0.63 4.57 12.27
C ARG A 53 1.20 4.72 10.86
N VAL A 54 1.63 5.93 10.49
CA VAL A 54 2.12 6.22 9.14
C VAL A 54 3.61 5.92 9.05
N ARG A 55 3.98 5.21 8.00
CA ARG A 55 5.35 4.90 7.63
C ARG A 55 5.60 5.45 6.23
N PRO A 56 6.49 6.45 6.07
CA PRO A 56 6.88 6.90 4.76
C PRO A 56 7.74 5.81 4.09
N PHE A 57 7.47 5.54 2.82
CA PHE A 57 8.25 4.63 1.98
C PHE A 57 8.89 5.43 0.86
N LYS A 58 10.21 5.36 0.73
CA LYS A 58 10.94 6.01 -0.37
C LYS A 58 11.29 4.98 -1.42
N PHE A 59 10.86 5.23 -2.66
CA PHE A 59 11.19 4.36 -3.78
C PHE A 59 12.62 4.61 -4.24
N THR A 60 13.44 3.58 -4.13
CA THR A 60 14.74 3.45 -4.78
C THR A 60 14.73 2.16 -5.61
N GLN A 61 15.74 1.93 -6.44
CA GLN A 61 15.84 0.67 -7.18
C GLN A 61 15.79 -0.55 -6.24
N GLN A 62 16.50 -0.49 -5.12
CA GLN A 62 16.54 -1.57 -4.14
C GLN A 62 15.21 -1.72 -3.41
N SER A 63 14.65 -0.64 -2.84
CA SER A 63 13.40 -0.76 -2.08
C SER A 63 12.23 -1.16 -2.97
N LYS A 64 12.18 -0.70 -4.23
CA LYS A 64 11.19 -1.15 -5.21
C LYS A 64 11.34 -2.64 -5.53
N SER A 65 12.56 -3.14 -5.68
CA SER A 65 12.81 -4.56 -5.90
C SER A 65 12.32 -5.42 -4.74
N GLU A 66 12.69 -5.05 -3.51
CA GLU A 66 12.24 -5.75 -2.29
C GLU A 66 10.70 -5.74 -2.18
N LEU A 67 10.08 -4.59 -2.43
CA LEU A 67 8.63 -4.42 -2.43
C LEU A 67 7.94 -5.38 -3.41
N GLY A 68 8.47 -5.50 -4.63
CA GLY A 68 7.93 -6.40 -5.64
C GLY A 68 8.07 -7.88 -5.26
N PHE A 69 9.21 -8.29 -4.70
CA PHE A 69 9.37 -9.66 -4.20
C PHE A 69 8.42 -9.96 -3.04
N ASN A 70 8.22 -9.01 -2.12
CA ASN A 70 7.28 -9.16 -1.01
C ASN A 70 5.83 -9.29 -1.51
N LEU A 71 5.45 -8.53 -2.54
CA LEU A 71 4.16 -8.65 -3.20
C LEU A 71 3.97 -10.04 -3.81
N LEU A 72 4.93 -10.52 -4.62
CA LEU A 72 4.88 -11.86 -5.21
C LEU A 72 4.77 -12.95 -4.14
N ALA A 73 5.56 -12.84 -3.06
CA ALA A 73 5.50 -13.76 -1.94
C ALA A 73 4.13 -13.75 -1.26
N ALA A 74 3.47 -12.59 -1.12
CA ALA A 74 2.15 -12.48 -0.52
C ALA A 74 1.05 -13.06 -1.42
N VAL A 75 1.14 -12.84 -2.74
CA VAL A 75 0.21 -13.43 -3.72
C VAL A 75 0.35 -14.96 -3.73
N ASN A 76 1.57 -15.46 -3.92
CA ASN A 76 1.82 -16.91 -4.05
C ASN A 76 1.53 -17.71 -2.78
N SER A 77 1.55 -17.06 -1.61
CA SER A 77 1.16 -17.69 -0.34
C SER A 77 -0.31 -17.47 0.04
N GLY A 78 -1.13 -16.84 -0.82
CA GLY A 78 -2.54 -16.58 -0.55
C GLY A 78 -2.80 -15.57 0.57
N ARG A 79 -1.79 -14.78 0.95
CA ARG A 79 -1.88 -13.75 2.00
C ARG A 79 -2.47 -12.44 1.48
N LEU A 80 -2.38 -12.17 0.18
CA LEU A 80 -3.07 -11.05 -0.45
C LEU A 80 -4.43 -11.52 -0.97
N LYS A 81 -5.49 -10.86 -0.51
CA LYS A 81 -6.86 -11.07 -1.00
C LYS A 81 -7.46 -9.72 -1.36
N LEU A 82 -8.07 -9.65 -2.53
CA LEU A 82 -8.86 -8.49 -2.95
C LEU A 82 -10.31 -8.63 -2.45
N PHE A 83 -11.01 -7.51 -2.44
CA PHE A 83 -12.43 -7.48 -2.15
C PHE A 83 -13.24 -8.13 -3.28
N ALA A 84 -14.50 -8.47 -3.00
CA ALA A 84 -15.37 -9.09 -3.97
C ALA A 84 -15.52 -8.18 -5.19
N GLY A 85 -15.41 -8.77 -6.39
CA GLY A 85 -15.63 -8.04 -7.63
C GLY A 85 -17.07 -7.58 -7.73
N ASP A 86 -17.29 -6.32 -7.43
CA ASP A 86 -18.60 -5.64 -7.46
C ASP A 86 -18.86 -4.92 -8.79
N GLY A 87 -17.90 -5.00 -9.72
CA GLY A 87 -17.96 -4.30 -11.00
C GLY A 87 -17.64 -2.81 -10.91
N SER A 88 -17.17 -2.33 -9.76
CA SER A 88 -16.73 -0.94 -9.59
C SER A 88 -15.59 -0.59 -10.57
N PRO A 89 -15.50 0.69 -11.00
CA PRO A 89 -14.37 1.15 -11.81
C PRO A 89 -13.01 0.86 -11.16
N GLU A 90 -12.93 0.99 -9.83
CA GLU A 90 -11.72 0.72 -9.06
C GLU A 90 -11.34 -0.76 -9.09
N TYR A 91 -12.33 -1.67 -9.01
CA TYR A 91 -12.09 -3.11 -9.16
C TYR A 91 -11.60 -3.45 -10.57
N GLN A 92 -12.26 -2.91 -11.60
CA GLN A 92 -11.86 -3.15 -12.98
C GLN A 92 -10.44 -2.63 -13.25
N GLU A 93 -10.12 -1.44 -12.74
CA GLU A 93 -8.82 -0.83 -12.94
C GLU A 93 -7.71 -1.59 -12.21
N VAL A 94 -7.93 -2.03 -10.96
CA VAL A 94 -6.90 -2.82 -10.26
C VAL A 94 -6.67 -4.16 -10.94
N MET A 95 -7.73 -4.82 -11.41
CA MET A 95 -7.59 -6.09 -12.13
C MET A 95 -6.83 -5.89 -13.44
N ARG A 96 -7.16 -4.84 -14.20
CA ARG A 96 -6.44 -4.46 -15.42
C ARG A 96 -4.95 -4.19 -15.15
N GLN A 97 -4.62 -3.43 -14.11
CA GLN A 97 -3.23 -3.15 -13.74
C GLN A 97 -2.48 -4.43 -13.33
N LEU A 98 -3.12 -5.33 -12.59
CA LEU A 98 -2.53 -6.61 -12.20
C LEU A 98 -2.28 -7.53 -13.41
N GLU A 99 -3.21 -7.59 -14.36
CA GLU A 99 -3.09 -8.37 -15.60
C GLU A 99 -1.99 -7.81 -16.53
N LYS A 100 -1.81 -6.49 -16.54
CA LYS A 100 -0.81 -5.79 -17.36
C LYS A 100 0.53 -5.58 -16.66
N ALA A 101 0.66 -5.99 -15.41
CA ALA A 101 1.89 -5.85 -14.66
C ALA A 101 3.02 -6.67 -15.30
N ARG A 102 4.17 -6.02 -15.52
CA ARG A 102 5.40 -6.62 -16.04
C ARG A 102 6.50 -6.53 -15.01
N ALA A 103 7.48 -7.42 -15.13
CA ALA A 103 8.66 -7.44 -14.28
C ALA A 103 9.93 -7.58 -15.13
N ASP A 104 10.83 -6.61 -14.99
CA ASP A 104 12.18 -6.63 -15.56
C ASP A 104 13.19 -7.02 -14.49
N TYR A 105 13.96 -8.07 -14.77
CA TYR A 105 15.02 -8.56 -13.89
C TYR A 105 16.38 -8.06 -14.37
N ARG A 106 17.15 -7.46 -13.46
CA ARG A 106 18.47 -6.88 -13.76
C ARG A 106 19.60 -7.81 -13.31
N PRO A 107 20.82 -7.69 -13.90
CA PRO A 107 21.97 -8.51 -13.52
C PRO A 107 22.37 -8.42 -12.04
N ASN A 108 22.08 -7.30 -11.38
CA ASN A 108 22.32 -7.11 -9.95
C ASN A 108 21.23 -7.75 -9.06
N GLN A 109 20.46 -8.71 -9.59
CA GLN A 109 19.39 -9.43 -8.89
C GLN A 109 18.26 -8.52 -8.38
N THR A 110 18.14 -7.30 -8.91
CA THR A 110 16.99 -6.43 -8.61
C THR A 110 15.90 -6.58 -9.65
N MET A 111 14.66 -6.48 -9.21
CA MET A 111 13.46 -6.47 -10.03
C MET A 111 12.90 -5.04 -10.14
N ASN A 112 12.46 -4.64 -11.33
CA ASN A 112 11.53 -3.53 -11.50
C ASN A 112 10.20 -4.10 -11.95
N PHE A 113 9.12 -3.73 -11.25
CA PHE A 113 7.77 -4.09 -11.65
C PHE A 113 6.96 -2.82 -11.91
N TYR A 114 6.11 -2.86 -12.93
CA TYR A 114 5.38 -1.71 -13.47
C TYR A 114 4.26 -2.16 -14.40
N VAL A 115 3.33 -1.26 -14.71
CA VAL A 115 2.47 -1.35 -15.91
C VAL A 115 3.12 -0.47 -16.98
N ASP A 116 3.16 -0.94 -18.23
CA ASP A 116 3.67 -0.11 -19.33
C ASP A 116 2.86 1.20 -19.39
N PRO A 117 3.49 2.39 -19.36
CA PRO A 117 2.78 3.66 -19.42
C PRO A 117 1.86 3.82 -20.65
N ALA A 118 2.14 3.12 -21.76
CA ALA A 118 1.26 3.07 -22.92
C ALA A 118 -0.01 2.23 -22.68
N GLU A 119 0.04 1.30 -21.73
CA GLU A 119 -1.08 0.48 -21.28
C GLU A 119 -1.80 1.10 -20.08
N GLY A 120 -1.31 2.20 -19.49
CA GLY A 120 -1.97 2.98 -18.44
C GLY A 120 -1.11 3.16 -17.18
N HIS A 121 -1.76 3.51 -16.07
CA HIS A 121 -1.11 3.78 -14.79
C HIS A 121 -0.81 2.50 -13.98
N ASP A 122 0.09 2.59 -13.01
CA ASP A 122 0.45 1.53 -12.06
C ASP A 122 0.15 1.87 -10.59
N ASP A 123 -0.63 2.93 -10.33
CA ASP A 123 -0.88 3.45 -8.98
C ASP A 123 -1.52 2.42 -8.04
N LEU A 124 -2.49 1.62 -8.52
CA LEU A 124 -3.17 0.62 -7.70
C LEU A 124 -2.29 -0.62 -7.49
N LEU A 125 -1.47 -0.99 -8.47
CA LEU A 125 -0.43 -2.00 -8.32
C LEU A 125 0.58 -1.59 -7.22
N MET A 126 1.06 -0.34 -7.25
CA MET A 126 1.96 0.19 -6.21
C MET A 126 1.26 0.28 -4.85
N ALA A 127 0.00 0.71 -4.80
CA ALA A 127 -0.77 0.78 -3.57
C ALA A 127 -0.93 -0.60 -2.90
N LEU A 128 -1.20 -1.65 -3.69
CA LEU A 128 -1.26 -3.03 -3.18
C LEU A 128 0.09 -3.50 -2.63
N ALA A 129 1.18 -3.19 -3.34
CA ALA A 129 2.53 -3.55 -2.91
C ALA A 129 2.87 -2.88 -1.56
N LEU A 130 2.56 -1.58 -1.42
CA LEU A 130 2.74 -0.82 -0.18
C LEU A 130 1.84 -1.35 0.95
N ALA A 131 0.61 -1.77 0.64
CA ALA A 131 -0.29 -2.39 1.62
C ALA A 131 0.29 -3.70 2.16
N VAL A 132 0.88 -4.53 1.30
CA VAL A 132 1.60 -5.74 1.71
C VAL A 132 2.80 -5.38 2.60
N GLU A 133 3.63 -4.41 2.19
CA GLU A 133 4.79 -3.97 2.97
C GLU A 133 4.40 -3.40 4.34
N ALA A 134 3.25 -2.74 4.48
CA ALA A 134 2.75 -2.26 5.76
C ALA A 134 2.57 -3.41 6.79
N THR A 135 2.34 -4.63 6.31
CA THR A 135 2.19 -5.84 7.15
C THR A 135 3.53 -6.49 7.51
N ARG A 136 4.64 -6.09 6.89
CA ARG A 136 5.97 -6.64 7.18
C ARG A 136 6.30 -6.46 8.67
N ASP A 137 6.71 -7.55 9.32
CA ASP A 137 7.00 -7.61 10.76
C ASP A 137 5.82 -7.16 11.64
N TYR A 138 4.58 -7.33 11.16
CA TYR A 138 3.40 -7.12 11.98
C TYR A 138 3.14 -8.32 12.88
N ALA A 139 3.45 -8.17 14.16
CA ALA A 139 2.98 -9.06 15.21
C ALA A 139 1.83 -8.37 15.97
N PRO A 140 0.67 -9.01 16.14
CA PRO A 140 -0.37 -8.48 17.02
C PRO A 140 0.17 -8.40 18.44
N LYS A 141 0.01 -7.23 19.09
CA LYS A 141 0.32 -7.09 20.51
C LYS A 141 -0.76 -7.84 21.30
N VAL A 142 -0.45 -9.08 21.69
CA VAL A 142 -1.30 -9.87 22.59
C VAL A 142 -0.81 -9.61 24.01
N ALA A 143 -1.70 -9.09 24.87
CA ALA A 143 -1.40 -8.99 26.29
C ALA A 143 -1.28 -10.42 26.86
N LYS A 144 -0.07 -10.81 27.29
CA LYS A 144 0.12 -12.02 28.08
C LYS A 144 -0.12 -11.64 29.54
N GLY A 145 -1.26 -12.04 30.10
CA GLY A 145 -1.54 -11.84 31.52
C GLY A 145 -0.45 -12.49 32.35
N GLY A 146 0.27 -11.70 33.15
CA GLY A 146 1.23 -12.23 34.12
C GLY A 146 0.45 -12.90 35.24
N ALA A 147 0.59 -14.22 35.40
CA ALA A 147 0.09 -14.89 36.59
C ALA A 147 0.77 -14.26 37.80
N ARG A 148 -0.03 -13.64 38.68
CA ARG A 148 0.43 -13.25 40.03
C ARG A 148 0.96 -14.51 40.68
N ARG A 149 2.22 -14.49 41.10
CA ARG A 149 2.72 -15.48 42.07
C ARG A 149 2.07 -15.12 43.41
N GLU A 150 1.21 -16.01 43.89
CA GLU A 150 0.75 -16.04 45.28
C GLU A 150 1.90 -16.45 46.21
#